data_AF-A0A8X6KCZ8-F1
#
_entry.id   AF-A0A8X6KCZ8-F1
#
_cell.length_a   1.000
_cell.length_b   1.000
_cell.length_c   1.000
_cell.angle_alpha   90.00
_cell.angle_beta   90.00
_cell.angle_gamma   90.00
#
_symmetry.space_group_name_H-M   'P 1'
#
loop_
_entity.id
_entity.type
_entity.pdbx_description
1 polymer ?
#
loop_
_entity_poly.entity_id
_entity_poly.type
_entity_poly.pdbx_seq_one_letter_code
_entity_poly.pdbx_strand_id
1 'polypeptide(L)'
;MTLQMAVFMMNKVNTPKISAILNEYNLSQIPEMHCYLRYKNKVIDITFPDYSPLLELIDEERIGPEHLGDYKVIKHKQFIDNWLIKNPYISYDSEQIFKIRELCIKSLEEL
;
A
#
# COMPACT_ATOMS: atom_id res chain seq x y z
N MET A 1 7.32 13.11 -17.12
CA MET A 1 6.70 12.71 -15.84
C MET A 1 5.82 11.52 -16.15
N THR A 2 5.85 10.49 -15.32
CA THR A 2 5.05 9.28 -15.51
C THR A 2 4.32 8.93 -14.23
N LEU A 3 3.10 8.41 -14.35
CA LEU A 3 2.37 7.81 -13.24
C LEU A 3 2.85 6.37 -13.06
N GLN A 4 3.22 6.01 -11.84
CA GLN A 4 3.65 4.68 -11.48
C GLN A 4 2.72 4.11 -10.43
N MET A 5 2.64 2.79 -10.39
CA MET A 5 2.00 2.03 -9.34
C MET A 5 3.00 0.99 -8.85
N ALA A 6 3.08 0.80 -7.54
CA ALA A 6 3.95 -0.19 -6.94
C ALA A 6 3.37 -0.64 -5.60
N VAL A 7 3.80 -1.80 -5.13
CA VAL A 7 3.44 -2.27 -3.80
C VAL A 7 4.35 -1.62 -2.78
N PHE A 8 3.75 -0.99 -1.79
CA PHE A 8 4.39 -0.47 -0.60
C PHE A 8 3.98 -1.32 0.61
N MET A 9 4.94 -1.99 1.24
CA MET A 9 4.68 -2.80 2.44
C MET A 9 4.67 -1.90 3.67
N MET A 10 3.49 -1.45 4.10
CA MET A 10 3.35 -0.57 5.27
C MET A 10 3.60 -1.36 6.56
N ASN A 11 4.41 -0.81 7.46
CA ASN A 11 4.70 -1.38 8.77
C ASN A 11 4.94 -0.26 9.81
N LYS A 12 5.19 -0.63 11.06
CA LYS A 12 5.41 0.32 12.16
C LYS A 12 6.65 1.23 12.03
N VAL A 13 7.60 0.88 11.16
CA VAL A 13 8.86 1.61 10.96
C VAL A 13 8.72 2.64 9.85
N ASN A 14 8.19 2.22 8.69
CA ASN A 14 8.01 3.13 7.55
C ASN A 14 6.68 3.90 7.60
N THR A 15 5.69 3.39 8.33
CA THR A 15 4.36 3.99 8.49
C THR A 15 3.92 4.01 9.97
N PRO A 16 4.70 4.59 10.93
CA PRO A 16 4.37 4.63 12.35
C PRO A 16 2.92 4.93 12.74
N LYS A 17 2.21 5.80 12.01
CA LYS A 17 0.82 6.18 12.33
C LYS A 17 -0.15 5.01 12.34
N ILE A 18 0.07 3.99 11.50
CA ILE A 18 -0.84 2.83 11.41
C ILE A 18 -0.48 1.72 12.42
N SER A 19 0.55 1.92 13.26
CA SER A 19 1.07 0.88 14.15
C SER A 19 0.01 0.35 15.13
N ALA A 20 -0.88 1.21 15.62
CA ALA A 20 -1.95 0.80 16.52
C ALA A 20 -2.91 -0.20 15.86
N ILE A 21 -3.29 0.08 14.61
CA ILE A 21 -4.17 -0.79 13.79
C ILE A 21 -3.47 -2.12 13.51
N LEU A 22 -2.21 -2.08 13.06
CA LEU A 22 -1.44 -3.30 12.81
C LEU A 22 -1.33 -4.19 14.05
N ASN A 23 -1.10 -3.60 15.23
CA ASN A 23 -1.05 -4.34 16.49
C ASN A 23 -2.42 -4.93 16.89
N GLU A 24 -3.51 -4.19 16.70
CA GLU A 24 -4.88 -4.67 16.96
C GLU A 24 -5.21 -5.93 16.15
N TYR A 25 -4.80 -5.95 14.89
CA TYR A 25 -4.98 -7.09 13.99
C TYR A 25 -3.81 -8.09 13.99
N ASN A 26 -2.82 -7.95 14.89
CA ASN A 26 -1.64 -8.82 14.97
C ASN A 26 -0.91 -9.00 13.61
N LEU A 27 -0.78 -7.93 12.83
CA LEU A 27 -0.07 -7.88 11.57
C LEU A 27 1.26 -7.16 11.74
N SER A 28 2.35 -7.74 11.22
CA SER A 28 3.67 -7.08 11.22
C SER A 28 3.79 -6.02 10.13
N GLN A 29 3.07 -6.21 9.03
CA GLN A 29 3.03 -5.36 7.85
C GLN A 29 1.76 -5.64 7.05
N ILE A 30 1.40 -4.73 6.15
CA ILE A 30 0.25 -4.87 5.26
C ILE A 30 0.57 -4.28 3.87
N PRO A 31 0.20 -4.96 2.76
CA PRO A 31 0.49 -4.47 1.42
C PRO A 31 -0.45 -3.33 1.01
N GLU A 32 0.14 -2.26 0.49
CA GLU A 32 -0.57 -1.14 -0.11
C GLU A 32 -0.19 -0.97 -1.59
N MET A 33 -1.16 -0.92 -2.48
CA MET A 33 -0.92 -0.59 -3.88
C MET A 33 -0.82 0.92 -4.04
N HIS A 34 0.39 1.46 -3.94
CA HIS A 34 0.63 2.91 -3.91
C HIS A 34 0.82 3.48 -5.32
N CYS A 35 0.30 4.68 -5.56
CA CYS A 35 0.47 5.40 -6.82
C CYS A 35 1.24 6.69 -6.58
N TYR A 36 2.20 6.98 -7.45
CA TYR A 36 3.05 8.17 -7.33
C TYR A 36 3.54 8.63 -8.70
N LEU A 37 4.14 9.82 -8.75
CA LEU A 37 4.72 10.38 -9.97
C LEU A 37 6.22 10.18 -10.00
N ARG A 38 6.76 9.85 -11.18
CA ARG A 38 8.20 9.79 -11.42
C ARG A 38 8.62 10.89 -12.38
N TYR A 39 9.60 11.71 -11.98
CA TYR A 39 10.18 12.76 -12.82
C TYR A 39 11.69 12.84 -12.62
N LYS A 40 12.46 12.69 -13.71
CA LYS A 40 13.95 12.70 -13.68
C LYS A 40 14.51 11.77 -12.58
N ASN A 41 13.99 10.54 -12.52
CA ASN A 41 14.31 9.50 -11.54
C ASN A 41 13.95 9.82 -10.07
N LYS A 42 13.31 10.95 -9.80
CA LYS A 42 12.77 11.27 -8.47
C LYS A 42 11.34 10.75 -8.34
N VAL A 43 11.07 10.12 -7.20
CA VAL A 43 9.71 9.80 -6.73
C VAL A 43 9.10 11.08 -6.18
N ILE A 44 7.89 11.38 -6.61
CA ILE A 44 7.07 12.49 -6.15
C ILE A 44 5.75 11.87 -5.70
N ASP A 45 5.60 11.72 -4.39
CA ASP A 45 4.33 11.36 -3.77
C ASP A 45 3.64 12.65 -3.30
N ILE A 46 2.47 12.92 -3.87
CA ILE A 46 1.64 14.09 -3.51
C ILE A 46 0.52 13.70 -2.55
N THR A 47 0.32 12.41 -2.31
CA THR A 47 -0.73 11.86 -1.44
C THR A 47 -0.46 12.21 0.01
N PHE A 48 0.81 12.16 0.41
CA PHE A 48 1.26 12.49 1.76
C PHE A 48 2.50 13.39 1.72
N PRO A 49 2.37 14.69 1.42
CA PRO A 49 3.53 15.58 1.21
C PRO A 49 4.43 15.72 2.46
N ASP A 50 3.85 15.63 3.65
CA ASP A 50 4.58 15.70 4.93
C ASP A 50 5.12 14.34 5.39
N TYR A 51 4.78 13.27 4.66
CA TYR A 51 5.22 11.92 4.91
C TYR A 51 6.04 11.48 3.71
N SER A 52 7.36 11.55 3.83
CA SER A 52 8.24 10.84 2.89
C SER A 52 8.64 9.53 3.56
N PRO A 53 7.80 8.48 3.54
CA PRO A 53 8.28 7.17 3.92
C PRO A 53 9.47 6.85 3.02
N LEU A 54 10.46 6.15 3.59
CA LEU A 54 11.37 5.37 2.78
C LEU A 54 10.49 4.31 2.09
N LEU A 55 9.96 4.69 0.92
CA LEU A 55 9.11 3.85 0.11
C LEU A 55 9.97 2.71 -0.43
N GLU A 56 10.02 1.61 0.31
CA GLU A 56 10.48 0.33 -0.23
C GLU A 56 9.37 -0.19 -1.16
N LEU A 57 9.47 0.24 -2.42
CA LEU A 57 8.53 -0.11 -3.48
C LEU A 57 8.99 -1.40 -4.16
N ILE A 58 8.07 -2.33 -4.31
CA ILE A 58 8.25 -3.58 -5.06
C ILE A 58 7.19 -3.68 -6.16
N ASP A 59 7.45 -4.51 -7.17
CA ASP A 59 6.52 -4.74 -8.29
C ASP A 59 6.04 -3.45 -8.97
N GLU A 60 6.97 -2.53 -9.22
CA GLU A 60 6.69 -1.24 -9.89
C GLU A 60 6.30 -1.43 -11.36
N GLU A 61 5.21 -0.80 -11.75
CA GLU A 61 4.77 -0.71 -13.15
C GLU A 61 4.30 0.71 -13.52
N ARG A 62 4.51 1.07 -14.79
CA ARG A 62 3.99 2.31 -15.34
C ARG A 62 2.52 2.13 -15.69
N ILE A 63 1.67 3.02 -15.21
CA ILE A 63 0.23 3.02 -15.48
C ILE A 63 -0.22 4.33 -16.15
N GLY A 64 -1.39 4.29 -16.78
CA GLY A 64 -2.13 5.48 -17.23
C GLY A 64 -3.22 5.89 -16.21
N PRO A 65 -3.71 7.14 -16.24
CA PRO A 65 -4.79 7.60 -15.33
C PRO A 65 -6.05 6.72 -15.34
N GLU A 66 -6.38 6.12 -16.49
CA GLU A 66 -7.50 5.19 -16.67
C GLU A 66 -7.39 3.92 -15.80
N HIS A 67 -6.19 3.61 -15.28
CA HIS A 67 -5.93 2.45 -14.45
C HIS A 67 -6.08 2.72 -12.94
N LEU A 68 -6.35 3.97 -12.53
CA LEU A 68 -6.44 4.34 -11.11
C LEU A 68 -7.68 3.75 -10.40
N GLY A 69 -8.70 3.35 -11.15
CA GLY A 69 -9.92 2.71 -10.65
C GLY A 69 -9.80 1.19 -10.53
N ASP A 70 -10.68 0.47 -11.21
CA ASP A 70 -10.84 -0.98 -11.08
C ASP A 70 -9.56 -1.78 -11.30
N TYR A 71 -8.72 -1.35 -12.25
CA TYR A 71 -7.46 -2.03 -12.54
C TYR A 71 -6.56 -2.10 -11.30
N LYS A 72 -6.38 -0.97 -10.60
CA LYS A 72 -5.61 -0.89 -9.36
C LYS A 72 -6.19 -1.81 -8.28
N VAL A 73 -7.51 -1.80 -8.09
CA VAL A 73 -8.19 -2.63 -7.09
C VAL A 73 -7.99 -4.12 -7.37
N ILE A 74 -8.11 -4.53 -8.64
CA ILE A 74 -7.88 -5.92 -9.06
C ILE A 74 -6.43 -6.34 -8.77
N LYS A 75 -5.46 -5.51 -9.16
CA LYS A 75 -4.03 -5.79 -8.95
C LYS A 75 -3.67 -5.86 -7.47
N HIS A 76 -4.28 -5.00 -6.64
CA HIS A 76 -4.10 -5.02 -5.20
C HIS A 76 -4.62 -6.31 -4.58
N LYS A 77 -5.86 -6.72 -4.91
CA LYS A 77 -6.44 -7.98 -4.42
C LYS A 77 -5.62 -9.20 -4.85
N GLN A 78 -5.20 -9.25 -6.11
CA GLN A 78 -4.31 -10.31 -6.61
C GLN A 78 -2.98 -10.37 -5.84
N PHE A 79 -2.41 -9.21 -5.49
CA PHE A 79 -1.20 -9.17 -4.68
C PHE A 79 -1.46 -9.68 -3.26
N ILE A 80 -2.56 -9.27 -2.63
CA ILE A 80 -2.96 -9.74 -1.29
C ILE A 80 -3.12 -11.26 -1.29
N ASP A 81 -3.79 -11.84 -2.28
CA ASP A 81 -3.97 -13.30 -2.39
C ASP A 81 -2.60 -14.01 -2.43
N ASN A 82 -1.70 -13.53 -3.29
CA ASN A 82 -0.34 -14.08 -3.39
C ASN A 82 0.48 -13.88 -2.12
N TRP A 83 0.29 -12.76 -1.42
CA TRP A 83 0.94 -12.46 -0.15
C TRP A 83 0.45 -13.39 0.96
N LEU A 84 -0.85 -13.66 1.03
CA LEU A 84 -1.45 -14.59 2.00
C LEU A 84 -0.96 -16.04 1.78
N ILE A 85 -0.83 -16.50 0.53
CA ILE A 85 -0.24 -17.81 0.22
C ILE A 85 1.19 -17.94 0.79
N LYS A 86 1.97 -16.86 0.73
CA LYS A 86 3.34 -16.81 1.26
C LYS A 86 3.38 -16.62 2.78
N ASN A 87 2.27 -16.26 3.41
CA ASN A 87 2.16 -15.97 4.84
C ASN A 87 0.98 -16.73 5.48
N PRO A 88 1.03 -18.08 5.52
CA PRO A 88 -0.08 -18.92 5.97
C PRO A 88 -0.41 -18.78 7.47
N TYR A 89 0.40 -18.06 8.23
CA TYR A 89 0.16 -17.75 9.65
C TYR A 89 -0.83 -16.59 9.83
N ILE A 90 -1.14 -15.83 8.77
CA ILE A 90 -2.15 -14.77 8.81
C ILE A 90 -3.53 -15.42 8.76
N SER A 91 -4.35 -15.17 9.79
CA SER A 91 -5.68 -15.79 9.93
C SER A 91 -6.80 -15.04 9.22
N TYR A 92 -6.46 -14.01 8.44
CA TYR A 92 -7.42 -13.18 7.70
C TYR A 92 -7.45 -13.56 6.23
N ASP A 93 -8.64 -13.53 5.65
CA ASP A 93 -8.81 -13.65 4.21
C ASP A 93 -8.47 -12.34 3.48
N SER A 94 -8.47 -12.40 2.15
CA SER A 94 -8.14 -11.28 1.26
C SER A 94 -9.05 -10.06 1.45
N GLU A 95 -10.35 -10.29 1.69
CA GLU A 95 -11.32 -9.22 1.88
C GLU A 95 -11.10 -8.52 3.23
N GLN A 96 -10.83 -9.30 4.28
CA GLN A 96 -10.48 -8.79 5.60
C GLN A 96 -9.18 -7.98 5.57
N ILE A 97 -8.13 -8.47 4.91
CA ILE A 97 -6.88 -7.72 4.73
C ILE A 97 -7.14 -6.41 3.97
N PHE A 98 -7.92 -6.44 2.90
CA PHE A 98 -8.26 -5.23 2.16
C PHE A 98 -8.97 -4.21 3.05
N LYS A 99 -9.93 -4.64 3.88
CA LYS A 99 -10.63 -3.76 4.85
C LYS A 99 -9.68 -3.21 5.92
N ILE A 100 -8.78 -4.01 6.48
CA ILE A 100 -7.78 -3.55 7.45
C ILE A 100 -6.85 -2.51 6.82
N ARG A 101 -6.47 -2.71 5.55
CA ARG A 101 -5.71 -1.71 4.79
C ARG A 101 -6.49 -0.40 4.66
N GLU A 102 -7.80 -0.43 4.38
CA GLU A 102 -8.60 0.80 4.30
C GLU A 102 -8.59 1.57 5.63
N LEU A 103 -8.66 0.87 6.77
CA LEU A 103 -8.52 1.49 8.09
C LEU A 103 -7.16 2.18 8.25
N CYS A 104 -6.09 1.54 7.77
CA CYS A 104 -4.74 2.12 7.79
C CYS A 104 -4.67 3.42 6.98
N ILE A 105 -5.21 3.43 5.75
CA ILE A 105 -5.18 4.63 4.90
C ILE A 105 -6.03 5.74 5.49
N LYS A 106 -7.22 5.42 6.00
CA LYS A 106 -8.06 6.42 6.68
C LYS A 106 -7.32 7.09 7.84
N SER A 107 -6.54 6.33 8.62
CA SER A 107 -5.71 6.88 9.70
C SER A 107 -4.59 7.82 9.21
N LEU A 108 -4.19 7.72 7.94
CA LEU A 108 -3.21 8.61 7.32
C LEU A 108 -3.85 9.89 6.76
N GLU A 109 -5.12 9.82 6.36
CA GLU A 109 -5.90 10.93 5.79
C GLU A 109 -6.42 11.94 6.83
N GLU A 110 -6.49 11.59 8.12
CA GLU A 110 -6.90 12.50 9.21
C GLU A 110 -5.85 13.59 9.55
N LEU A 111 -5.16 14.09 8.52
CA LEU A 111 -4.18 15.18 8.54
C LEU A 111 -4.80 16.53 8.17
#